data_AF-A0A381P421-F1
#
_entry.id   AF-A0A381P421-F1
#
_cell.length_a   1.000
_cell.length_b   1.000
_cell.length_c   1.000
_cell.angle_alpha   90.00
_cell.angle_beta   90.00
_cell.angle_gamma   90.00
#
_symmetry.space_group_name_H-M   'P 1'
#
loop_
_entity.id
_entity.type
_entity.pdbx_description
1 polymer ?
#
loop_
_entity_poly.entity_id
_entity_poly.type
_entity_poly.pdbx_seq_one_letter_code
_entity_poly.pdbx_strand_id
1 'polypeptide(L)'
;WSRMLASQMEDARSEATTLNIDATCKNTNNVYNFRATGSVLKFAGFRTVYMEGRDDSDDSADKNLLPALSEGDVLDCSKLEANQHFTEPPPRFTEATLIKAMEEKGIGRPSTYAPTIGTLVDRMYVERERNRLTPTKLGITVADLLIEYFENIMDLDFTAKMEEELDDVSRGEREWVPMLGEFYGPFQKALTNADEQMPKIRMDEETDEVCDCGGTDKCEHTGVCGHPMVIKTGRFGRFMACTGFPGCRNTKPILKKTGVTCPKPNCGGDIVERRAKGRGRSFFGCSNYPECDLLLNQTPLATPCPECAGLMIQKGRNNAACTNCSWQEAILENLEDAGNAEDSEELAPVGD
;
A
#
# COMPACT_ATOMS: atom_id res chain seq x y z
N TRP A 1 -9.43 22.97 -15.25
CA TRP A 1 -10.15 23.59 -16.38
C TRP A 1 -11.57 23.02 -16.50
N SER A 2 -11.74 21.73 -16.82
CA SER A 2 -13.07 21.12 -17.01
C SER A 2 -14.02 21.29 -15.82
N ARG A 3 -13.53 21.12 -14.58
CA ARG A 3 -14.32 21.31 -13.35
C ARG A 3 -14.83 22.76 -13.16
N MET A 4 -14.03 23.75 -13.56
CA MET A 4 -14.42 25.17 -13.48
C MET A 4 -15.50 25.50 -14.53
N LEU A 5 -15.35 24.99 -15.75
CA LEU A 5 -16.35 25.23 -16.79
C LEU A 5 -17.67 24.55 -16.43
N ALA A 6 -17.60 23.30 -15.96
CA ALA A 6 -18.76 22.53 -15.53
C ALA A 6 -19.54 23.18 -14.38
N SER A 7 -18.87 23.86 -13.44
CA SER A 7 -19.55 24.52 -12.31
C SER A 7 -20.40 25.74 -12.70
N GLN A 8 -20.30 26.21 -13.94
CA GLN A 8 -21.10 27.31 -14.50
C GLN A 8 -22.13 26.82 -15.54
N MET A 9 -22.22 25.51 -15.77
CA MET A 9 -23.15 24.91 -16.71
C MET A 9 -24.47 24.52 -16.02
N GLU A 10 -25.53 24.38 -16.81
CA GLU A 10 -26.84 23.91 -16.36
C GLU A 10 -26.78 22.47 -15.83
N ASP A 11 -27.65 22.17 -14.86
CA ASP A 11 -27.80 20.83 -14.27
C ASP A 11 -28.15 19.76 -15.32
N ALA A 12 -27.57 18.57 -15.14
CA ALA A 12 -27.93 17.40 -15.94
C ALA A 12 -29.32 16.89 -15.54
N ARG A 13 -30.20 16.62 -16.52
CA ARG A 13 -31.55 16.09 -16.28
C ARG A 13 -31.64 14.67 -16.79
N SER A 14 -32.11 13.78 -15.92
CA SER A 14 -32.30 12.36 -16.22
C SER A 14 -33.69 11.92 -15.81
N GLU A 15 -34.23 10.93 -16.53
CA GLU A 15 -35.48 10.27 -16.22
C GLU A 15 -35.16 8.87 -15.69
N ALA A 16 -35.52 8.61 -14.43
CA ALA A 16 -35.35 7.30 -13.82
C ALA A 16 -36.66 6.51 -13.93
N THR A 17 -36.59 5.32 -14.50
CA THR A 17 -37.71 4.39 -14.64
C THR A 17 -37.47 3.20 -13.72
N THR A 18 -38.45 2.89 -12.87
CA THR A 18 -38.42 1.69 -12.01
C THR A 18 -39.57 0.79 -12.42
N LEU A 19 -39.25 -0.46 -12.74
CA LEU A 19 -40.21 -1.49 -13.10
C LEU A 19 -40.29 -2.51 -11.95
N ASN A 20 -41.49 -2.78 -11.49
CA ASN A 20 -41.77 -3.91 -10.59
C ASN A 20 -42.53 -4.97 -11.41
N ILE A 21 -41.99 -6.18 -11.45
CA ILE A 21 -42.49 -7.29 -12.26
C ILE A 21 -42.94 -8.40 -11.31
N ASP A 22 -44.24 -8.67 -11.30
CA ASP A 22 -44.81 -9.78 -10.53
C ASP A 22 -44.78 -11.04 -11.38
N ALA A 23 -43.99 -12.03 -10.96
CA ALA A 23 -43.81 -13.30 -11.66
C ALA A 23 -44.45 -14.44 -10.86
N THR A 24 -45.34 -15.20 -11.51
CA THR A 24 -45.92 -16.43 -10.96
C THR A 24 -45.20 -17.63 -11.53
N CYS A 25 -44.76 -18.55 -10.67
CA CYS A 25 -44.11 -19.77 -11.12
C CYS A 25 -45.16 -20.79 -11.58
N LYS A 26 -44.95 -21.46 -12.72
CA LYS A 26 -45.90 -22.49 -13.22
C LYS A 26 -46.12 -23.65 -12.24
N ASN A 27 -45.16 -23.90 -11.33
CA ASN A 27 -45.17 -25.04 -10.41
C ASN A 27 -45.47 -24.66 -8.95
N THR A 28 -45.57 -23.38 -8.61
CA THR A 28 -45.90 -22.93 -7.25
C THR A 28 -46.84 -21.75 -7.28
N ASN A 29 -47.78 -21.68 -6.34
CA ASN A 29 -48.73 -20.56 -6.25
C ASN A 29 -48.10 -19.27 -5.67
N ASN A 30 -46.77 -19.17 -5.67
CA ASN A 30 -46.02 -18.07 -5.11
C ASN A 30 -45.84 -16.97 -6.17
N VAL A 31 -46.10 -15.73 -5.77
CA VAL A 31 -45.82 -14.53 -6.55
C VAL A 31 -44.47 -13.97 -6.10
N TYR A 32 -43.53 -13.84 -7.03
CA TYR A 32 -42.21 -13.25 -6.79
C TYR A 32 -42.16 -11.85 -7.39
N ASN A 33 -41.53 -10.91 -6.69
CA ASN A 33 -41.37 -9.54 -7.18
C ASN A 33 -39.93 -9.33 -7.65
N PHE A 34 -39.78 -9.01 -8.93
CA PHE A 34 -38.51 -8.59 -9.53
C PHE A 34 -38.53 -7.08 -9.72
N ARG A 35 -37.39 -6.43 -9.45
CA ARG A 35 -37.25 -4.98 -9.64
C ARG A 35 -36.13 -4.69 -10.62
N ALA A 36 -36.42 -3.87 -11.62
CA ALA A 36 -35.43 -3.33 -12.53
C ALA A 36 -35.46 -1.79 -12.48
N THR A 37 -34.28 -1.18 -12.42
CA THR A 37 -34.13 0.29 -12.41
C THR A 37 -33.26 0.71 -13.59
N GLY A 38 -33.76 1.64 -14.38
CA GLY A 38 -33.04 2.24 -15.49
C GLY A 38 -33.07 3.76 -15.39
N SER A 39 -32.08 4.40 -16.01
CA SER A 39 -32.01 5.86 -16.05
C SER A 39 -31.60 6.32 -17.43
N VAL A 40 -32.36 7.24 -18.01
CA VAL A 40 -32.06 7.82 -19.33
C VAL A 40 -31.70 9.29 -19.15
N LEU A 41 -30.52 9.67 -19.64
CA LEU A 41 -30.09 11.07 -19.65
C LEU A 41 -30.87 11.84 -20.72
N LYS A 42 -31.74 12.78 -20.31
CA LYS A 42 -32.48 13.66 -21.22
C LYS A 42 -31.68 14.88 -21.63
N PHE A 43 -30.87 15.38 -20.72
CA PHE A 43 -30.04 16.56 -20.93
C PHE A 43 -28.73 16.38 -20.16
N ALA A 44 -27.60 16.42 -20.89
CA ALA A 44 -26.30 16.14 -20.31
C ALA A 44 -25.77 17.28 -19.42
N GLY A 45 -26.15 18.54 -19.69
CA GLY A 45 -25.69 19.69 -18.90
C GLY A 45 -24.18 19.70 -18.68
N PHE A 46 -23.76 19.95 -17.44
CA PHE A 46 -22.35 19.93 -17.03
C PHE A 46 -21.62 18.59 -17.28
N ARG A 47 -22.34 17.45 -17.35
CA ARG A 47 -21.74 16.12 -17.58
C ARG A 47 -21.08 15.98 -18.96
N THR A 48 -21.41 16.87 -19.90
CA THR A 48 -20.75 16.96 -21.22
C THR A 48 -19.26 17.27 -21.09
N VAL A 49 -18.88 18.05 -20.06
CA VAL A 49 -17.52 18.55 -19.88
C VAL A 49 -16.81 17.87 -18.73
N TYR A 50 -17.54 17.41 -17.71
CA TYR A 50 -16.95 16.82 -16.51
C TYR A 50 -17.84 15.77 -15.85
N MET A 51 -17.27 14.62 -15.53
CA MET A 51 -17.85 13.62 -14.65
C MET A 51 -16.82 13.29 -13.57
N GLU A 52 -17.23 13.26 -12.30
CA GLU A 52 -16.37 12.77 -11.23
C GLU A 52 -16.15 11.27 -11.41
N GLY A 53 -14.89 10.86 -11.48
CA GLY A 53 -14.53 9.44 -11.41
C GLY A 53 -14.85 8.92 -10.02
N ARG A 54 -15.47 7.74 -9.95
CA ARG A 54 -15.55 6.96 -8.71
C ARG A 54 -14.34 6.04 -8.67
N ASP A 55 -13.67 5.99 -7.52
CA ASP A 55 -12.43 5.22 -7.36
C ASP A 55 -12.61 3.71 -7.63
N ASP A 56 -13.82 3.17 -7.46
CA ASP A 56 -14.10 1.72 -7.43
C ASP A 56 -15.22 1.24 -8.37
N SER A 57 -15.70 2.06 -9.32
CA SER A 57 -16.77 1.62 -10.24
C SER A 57 -16.39 1.74 -11.72
N ASP A 58 -16.55 0.64 -12.44
CA ASP A 58 -16.59 0.56 -13.90
C ASP A 58 -17.95 1.08 -14.41
N ASP A 59 -18.24 2.36 -14.11
CA ASP A 59 -19.50 3.03 -14.43
C ASP A 59 -19.52 3.41 -15.92
N SER A 60 -19.77 2.43 -16.78
CA SER A 60 -20.25 2.70 -18.13
C SER A 60 -21.72 3.11 -18.04
N ALA A 61 -22.01 4.40 -18.24
CA ALA A 61 -23.35 5.00 -18.18
C ALA A 61 -24.39 4.33 -19.11
N ASP A 62 -23.97 3.50 -20.06
CA ASP A 62 -24.84 2.84 -21.05
C ASP A 62 -25.45 1.50 -20.61
N LYS A 63 -25.12 0.98 -19.42
CA LYS A 63 -25.56 -0.38 -19.03
C LYS A 63 -27.03 -0.51 -18.58
N ASN A 64 -27.75 0.59 -18.34
CA ASN A 64 -29.08 0.55 -17.70
C ASN A 64 -30.20 1.24 -18.51
N LEU A 65 -30.21 1.08 -19.84
CA LEU A 65 -31.33 1.50 -20.69
C LEU A 65 -32.45 0.45 -20.62
N LEU A 66 -33.64 0.86 -20.15
CA LEU A 66 -34.82 0.00 -20.14
C LEU A 66 -35.66 0.20 -21.41
N PRO A 67 -36.31 -0.86 -21.92
CA PRO A 67 -37.27 -0.74 -23.01
C PRO A 67 -38.52 0.02 -22.53
N ALA A 68 -39.23 0.66 -23.46
CA ALA A 68 -40.52 1.27 -23.18
C ALA A 68 -41.56 0.17 -22.92
N LEU A 69 -42.12 0.13 -21.70
CA LEU A 69 -43.14 -0.81 -21.26
C LEU A 69 -44.31 -0.05 -20.62
N SER A 70 -45.51 -0.62 -20.74
CA SER A 70 -46.74 -0.10 -20.14
C SER A 70 -47.24 -1.02 -19.04
N GLU A 71 -48.08 -0.49 -18.13
CA GLU A 71 -48.72 -1.30 -17.10
C GLU A 71 -49.61 -2.38 -17.73
N GLY A 72 -49.38 -3.63 -17.35
CA GLY A 72 -50.11 -4.80 -17.86
C GLY A 72 -49.45 -5.52 -19.05
N ASP A 73 -48.30 -5.05 -19.52
CA ASP A 73 -47.53 -5.77 -20.53
C ASP A 73 -47.07 -7.14 -20.01
N VAL A 74 -47.28 -8.18 -20.84
CA VAL A 74 -46.89 -9.55 -20.51
C VAL A 74 -45.43 -9.76 -20.90
N LEU A 75 -44.61 -10.19 -19.94
CA LEU A 75 -43.18 -10.46 -20.13
C LEU A 75 -42.88 -11.96 -20.06
N ASP A 76 -42.08 -12.44 -21.01
CA ASP A 76 -41.57 -13.81 -21.00
C ASP A 76 -40.23 -13.90 -20.27
N CYS A 77 -40.10 -14.88 -19.37
CA CYS A 77 -38.84 -15.17 -18.70
C CYS A 77 -37.91 -15.93 -19.65
N SER A 78 -36.83 -15.27 -20.10
CA SER A 78 -35.83 -15.87 -20.99
C SER A 78 -34.81 -16.73 -20.24
N LYS A 79 -34.24 -16.21 -19.14
CA LYS A 79 -33.22 -16.88 -18.32
C LYS A 79 -33.35 -16.44 -16.87
N LEU A 80 -33.10 -17.37 -15.94
CA LEU A 80 -32.90 -17.10 -14.52
C LEU A 80 -31.45 -17.42 -14.16
N GLU A 81 -30.71 -16.43 -13.70
CA GLU A 81 -29.34 -16.57 -13.21
C GLU A 81 -29.32 -16.42 -11.70
N ALA A 82 -28.91 -17.48 -10.99
CA ALA A 82 -28.73 -17.45 -9.55
C ALA A 82 -27.30 -17.01 -9.26
N ASN A 83 -27.12 -15.72 -8.97
CA ASN A 83 -25.82 -15.15 -8.64
C ASN A 83 -25.61 -15.20 -7.13
N GLN A 84 -24.48 -15.80 -6.71
CA GLN A 84 -24.04 -15.77 -5.32
C GLN A 84 -23.19 -14.51 -5.09
N HIS A 85 -23.54 -13.74 -4.07
CA HIS A 85 -22.79 -12.58 -3.63
C HIS A 85 -22.23 -12.79 -2.23
N PHE A 86 -21.07 -12.19 -1.99
CA PHE A 86 -20.46 -12.10 -0.66
C PHE A 86 -20.47 -10.66 -0.20
N THR A 87 -20.55 -10.45 1.12
CA THR A 87 -20.35 -9.13 1.71
C THR A 87 -18.88 -8.76 1.61
N GLU A 88 -18.57 -7.65 0.96
CA GLU A 88 -17.21 -7.14 0.89
C GLU A 88 -16.90 -6.29 2.13
N PRO A 89 -15.67 -6.38 2.67
CA PRO A 89 -15.25 -5.47 3.73
C PRO A 89 -15.15 -4.03 3.20
N PRO A 90 -15.18 -3.03 4.09
CA PRO A 90 -14.98 -1.64 3.70
C PRO A 90 -13.67 -1.47 2.91
N PRO A 91 -13.70 -0.71 1.80
CA PRO A 91 -12.50 -0.52 0.98
C PRO A 91 -11.44 0.23 1.79
N ARG A 92 -10.18 -0.15 1.60
CA ARG A 92 -9.06 0.60 2.16
C ARG A 92 -8.97 1.98 1.52
N PHE A 93 -8.44 2.94 2.28
CA PHE A 93 -8.23 4.30 1.82
C PHE A 93 -7.23 4.38 0.67
N THR A 94 -7.59 5.13 -0.36
CA THR A 94 -6.68 5.78 -1.32
C THR A 94 -6.18 7.10 -0.70
N GLU A 95 -5.20 7.75 -1.31
CA GLU A 95 -4.79 9.09 -0.83
C GLU A 95 -5.94 10.09 -0.93
N ALA A 96 -6.71 10.04 -2.03
CA ALA A 96 -7.84 10.94 -2.24
C ALA A 96 -8.94 10.73 -1.20
N THR A 97 -9.30 9.48 -0.92
CA THR A 97 -10.34 9.16 0.08
C THR A 97 -9.86 9.43 1.51
N LEU A 98 -8.57 9.26 1.81
CA LEU A 98 -8.01 9.67 3.11
C LEU A 98 -8.02 11.19 3.27
N ILE A 99 -7.61 11.96 2.25
CA ILE A 99 -7.67 13.43 2.28
C ILE A 99 -9.12 13.89 2.49
N LYS A 100 -10.06 13.28 1.78
CA LYS A 100 -11.48 13.57 1.94
C LYS A 100 -11.96 13.29 3.37
N ALA A 101 -11.57 12.16 3.95
CA ALA A 101 -11.91 11.84 5.34
C ALA A 101 -11.27 12.81 6.36
N MET A 102 -10.02 13.23 6.12
CA MET A 102 -9.34 14.24 6.93
C MET A 102 -10.07 15.60 6.86
N GLU A 103 -10.45 16.03 5.66
CA GLU A 103 -11.21 17.28 5.43
C GLU A 103 -12.58 17.24 6.10
N GLU A 104 -13.33 16.14 5.96
CA GLU A 104 -14.63 15.93 6.62
C GLU A 104 -14.53 15.96 8.16
N LYS A 105 -13.38 15.53 8.70
CA LYS A 105 -13.07 15.57 10.13
C LYS A 105 -12.41 16.87 10.59
N GLY A 106 -12.14 17.81 9.70
CA GLY A 106 -11.47 19.08 10.03
C GLY A 106 -9.98 18.95 10.39
N ILE A 107 -9.36 17.81 10.08
CA ILE A 107 -7.97 17.49 10.42
C ILE A 107 -7.06 17.86 9.26
N GLY A 108 -6.06 18.69 9.52
CA GLY A 108 -5.14 19.19 8.51
C GLY A 108 -5.74 20.31 7.65
N ARG A 109 -4.93 20.81 6.70
CA ARG A 109 -5.23 21.94 5.82
C ARG A 109 -4.69 21.64 4.41
N PRO A 110 -5.08 22.41 3.37
CA PRO A 110 -4.56 22.22 2.01
C PRO A 110 -3.04 22.18 1.91
N SER A 111 -2.34 22.84 2.84
CA SER A 111 -0.88 22.83 2.96
C SER A 111 -0.29 21.57 3.61
N THR A 112 -1.08 20.78 4.36
CA THR A 112 -0.59 19.66 5.17
C THR A 112 -1.08 18.29 4.71
N TYR A 113 -2.13 18.19 3.89
CA TYR A 113 -2.65 16.90 3.40
C TYR A 113 -1.58 16.00 2.75
N ALA A 114 -0.95 16.47 1.68
CA ALA A 114 0.07 15.68 0.97
C ALA A 114 1.33 15.45 1.82
N PRO A 115 1.88 16.44 2.56
CA PRO A 115 2.99 16.22 3.48
C PRO A 115 2.72 15.21 4.59
N THR A 116 1.51 15.18 5.16
CA THR A 116 1.13 14.23 6.20
C THR A 116 1.17 12.80 5.66
N ILE A 117 0.51 12.54 4.53
CA ILE A 117 0.53 11.22 3.88
C ILE A 117 1.95 10.83 3.49
N GLY A 118 2.72 11.76 2.93
CA GLY A 118 4.13 11.54 2.60
C GLY A 118 4.96 11.12 3.82
N THR A 119 4.74 11.77 4.96
CA THR A 119 5.44 11.44 6.22
C THR A 119 5.05 10.07 6.76
N LEU A 120 3.78 9.69 6.68
CA LEU A 120 3.29 8.36 7.11
C LEU A 120 3.94 7.25 6.28
N VAL A 121 4.08 7.46 4.97
CA VAL A 121 4.73 6.52 4.06
C VAL A 121 6.25 6.49 4.26
N ASP A 122 6.90 7.66 4.36
CA ASP A 122 8.35 7.76 4.53
C ASP A 122 8.84 7.15 5.85
N ARG A 123 8.01 7.22 6.90
CA ARG A 123 8.28 6.61 8.21
C ARG A 123 7.83 5.15 8.32
N MET A 124 7.29 4.57 7.26
CA MET A 124 6.82 3.18 7.21
C MET A 124 5.72 2.88 8.23
N TYR A 125 4.87 3.85 8.56
CA TYR A 125 3.64 3.59 9.33
C TYR A 125 2.53 3.02 8.44
N VAL A 126 2.56 3.40 7.17
CA VAL A 126 1.63 2.95 6.14
C VAL A 126 2.44 2.64 4.89
N GLU A 127 2.03 1.62 4.14
CA GLU A 127 2.59 1.29 2.84
C GLU A 127 1.56 1.46 1.71
N ARG A 128 2.05 1.67 0.50
CA ARG A 128 1.21 1.80 -0.69
C ARG A 128 1.17 0.45 -1.42
N GLU A 129 0.00 -0.17 -1.41
CA GLU A 129 -0.26 -1.44 -2.10
C GLU A 129 -1.40 -1.24 -3.09
N ARG A 130 -1.14 -1.44 -4.40
CA ARG A 130 -2.15 -1.28 -5.47
C ARG A 130 -2.94 0.04 -5.37
N ASN A 131 -2.24 1.15 -5.14
CA ASN A 131 -2.80 2.49 -4.95
C ASN A 131 -3.69 2.67 -3.69
N ARG A 132 -3.64 1.74 -2.74
CA ARG A 132 -4.29 1.84 -1.45
C ARG A 132 -3.27 1.89 -0.32
N LEU A 133 -3.69 2.49 0.79
CA LEU A 133 -2.91 2.65 2.00
C LEU A 133 -3.19 1.46 2.94
N THR A 134 -2.16 0.67 3.21
CA THR A 134 -2.22 -0.45 4.15
C THR A 134 -1.40 -0.11 5.39
N PRO A 135 -1.95 -0.21 6.61
CA PRO A 135 -1.18 0.06 7.83
C PRO A 135 -0.12 -1.03 8.03
N THR A 136 1.09 -0.62 8.40
CA THR A 136 2.15 -1.57 8.75
C THR A 136 2.01 -2.02 10.20
N LYS A 137 2.65 -3.12 10.58
CA LYS A 137 2.73 -3.55 11.98
C LYS A 137 3.27 -2.42 12.89
N LEU A 138 4.26 -1.66 12.40
CA LEU A 138 4.82 -0.50 13.11
C LEU A 138 3.78 0.60 13.30
N GLY A 139 3.02 0.93 12.25
CA GLY A 139 1.96 1.93 12.33
C GLY A 139 0.89 1.56 13.36
N ILE A 140 0.45 0.29 13.35
CA ILE A 140 -0.56 -0.21 14.30
C ILE A 140 -0.04 -0.14 15.73
N THR A 141 1.14 -0.70 16.01
CA THR A 141 1.71 -0.68 17.38
C THR A 141 1.93 0.73 17.90
N VAL A 142 2.41 1.65 17.06
CA VAL A 142 2.60 3.05 17.48
C VAL A 142 1.25 3.73 17.70
N ALA A 143 0.26 3.52 16.84
CA ALA A 143 -1.07 4.08 17.02
C ALA A 143 -1.73 3.58 18.32
N ASP A 144 -1.68 2.28 18.60
CA ASP A 144 -2.26 1.69 19.81
C ASP A 144 -1.64 2.28 21.08
N LEU A 145 -0.30 2.38 21.12
CA LEU A 145 0.41 3.00 22.25
C LEU A 145 0.07 4.48 22.41
N LEU A 146 -0.05 5.22 21.30
CA LEU A 146 -0.40 6.64 21.39
C LEU A 146 -1.84 6.83 21.86
N ILE A 147 -2.78 6.00 21.40
CA ILE A 147 -4.19 6.06 21.83
C ILE A 147 -4.30 5.79 23.34
N GLU A 148 -3.56 4.81 23.85
CA GLU A 148 -3.60 4.44 25.27
C GLU A 148 -2.99 5.51 26.20
N TYR A 149 -1.86 6.12 25.81
CA TYR A 149 -1.12 7.04 26.71
C TYR A 149 -1.38 8.53 26.42
N PHE A 150 -1.91 8.86 25.24
CA PHE A 150 -2.20 10.22 24.80
C PHE A 150 -3.65 10.37 24.32
N GLU A 151 -4.61 9.84 25.07
CA GLU A 151 -6.05 9.83 24.75
C GLU A 151 -6.55 11.17 24.19
N ASN A 152 -6.30 12.28 24.89
CA ASN A 152 -6.77 13.60 24.48
C ASN A 152 -6.15 14.08 23.16
N ILE A 153 -4.89 13.73 22.87
CA ILE A 153 -4.18 14.23 21.68
C ILE A 153 -4.49 13.36 20.46
N MET A 154 -4.77 12.08 20.69
CA MET A 154 -5.17 11.13 19.64
C MET A 154 -6.66 11.22 19.30
N ASP A 155 -7.42 12.00 20.05
CA ASP A 155 -8.80 12.33 19.71
C ASP A 155 -8.89 13.20 18.44
N LEU A 156 -9.82 12.84 17.56
CA LEU A 156 -10.00 13.51 16.29
C LEU A 156 -10.53 14.94 16.47
N ASP A 157 -11.46 15.13 17.41
CA ASP A 157 -12.08 16.42 17.67
C ASP A 157 -11.07 17.39 18.31
N PHE A 158 -10.19 16.90 19.19
CA PHE A 158 -9.07 17.68 19.71
C PHE A 158 -8.14 18.17 18.60
N THR A 159 -7.77 17.28 17.67
CA THR A 159 -6.88 17.63 16.56
C THR A 159 -7.53 18.67 15.65
N ALA A 160 -8.81 18.49 15.31
CA ALA A 160 -9.57 19.43 14.49
C ALA A 160 -9.68 20.81 15.17
N LYS A 161 -9.96 20.82 16.48
CA LYS A 161 -10.01 22.05 17.28
C LYS A 161 -8.68 22.77 17.28
N MET A 162 -7.56 22.06 17.44
CA MET A 162 -6.24 22.69 17.43
C MET A 162 -5.95 23.40 16.09
N GLU A 163 -6.38 22.82 14.97
CA GLU A 163 -6.25 23.46 13.66
C GLU A 163 -7.13 24.72 13.56
N GLU A 164 -8.35 24.71 14.10
CA GLU A 164 -9.21 25.90 14.17
C GLU A 164 -8.58 27.00 15.04
N GLU A 165 -8.01 26.65 16.20
CA GLU A 165 -7.32 27.60 17.08
C GLU A 165 -6.09 28.23 16.40
N LEU A 166 -5.39 27.50 15.54
CA LEU A 166 -4.30 28.05 14.72
C LEU A 166 -4.83 29.02 13.66
N ASP A 167 -6.01 28.74 13.08
CA ASP A 167 -6.65 29.66 12.16
C ASP A 167 -7.11 30.95 12.89
N ASP A 168 -7.63 30.87 14.12
CA ASP A 168 -7.98 32.03 14.94
C ASP A 168 -6.76 32.93 15.19
N VAL A 169 -5.62 32.31 15.51
CA VAL A 169 -4.34 33.01 15.67
C VAL A 169 -3.95 33.71 14.36
N SER A 170 -4.12 33.05 13.21
CA SER A 170 -3.80 33.64 11.90
C SER A 170 -4.68 34.86 11.58
N ARG A 171 -5.92 34.88 12.07
CA ARG A 171 -6.87 36.00 11.92
C ARG A 171 -6.68 37.10 12.98
N GLY A 172 -5.86 36.86 14.00
CA GLY A 172 -5.67 37.78 15.12
C GLY A 172 -6.80 37.76 16.15
N GLU A 173 -7.63 36.72 16.15
CA GLU A 173 -8.74 36.51 17.09
C GLU A 173 -8.26 35.89 18.41
N ARG A 174 -7.07 35.27 18.40
CA ARG A 174 -6.44 34.64 19.55
C ARG A 174 -4.94 34.90 19.61
N GLU A 175 -4.38 35.02 20.81
CA GLU A 175 -2.94 35.09 21.01
C GLU A 175 -2.31 33.68 20.99
N TRP A 176 -1.21 33.52 20.26
CA TRP A 176 -0.55 32.22 20.08
C TRP A 176 0.17 31.70 21.34
N VAL A 177 0.73 32.59 22.18
CA VAL A 177 1.49 32.19 23.37
C VAL A 177 0.58 31.55 24.43
N PRO A 178 -0.57 32.15 24.81
CA PRO A 178 -1.52 31.50 25.72
C PRO A 178 -2.02 30.15 25.17
N MET A 179 -2.37 30.09 23.89
CA MET A 179 -2.83 28.87 23.22
C MET A 179 -1.81 27.74 23.32
N LEU A 180 -0.52 28.02 23.05
CA LEU A 180 0.54 27.01 23.24
C LEU A 180 0.72 26.60 24.71
N GLY A 181 0.51 27.52 25.66
CA GLY A 181 0.53 27.21 27.08
C GLY A 181 -0.57 26.23 27.49
N GLU A 182 -1.78 26.41 26.94
CA GLU A 182 -2.93 25.51 27.15
C GLU A 182 -2.67 24.11 26.58
N PHE A 183 -2.00 24.00 25.44
CA PHE A 183 -1.58 22.71 24.88
C PHE A 183 -0.45 22.06 25.70
N TYR A 184 0.61 22.81 25.99
CA TYR A 184 1.85 22.25 26.52
C TYR A 184 1.71 21.73 27.95
N GLY A 185 0.93 22.39 28.80
CA GLY A 185 0.77 21.98 30.20
C GLY A 185 0.23 20.55 30.37
N PRO A 186 -0.92 20.20 29.76
CA PRO A 186 -1.44 18.84 29.73
C PRO A 186 -0.52 17.86 29.00
N PHE A 187 0.03 18.26 27.84
CA PHE A 187 0.92 17.41 27.05
C PHE A 187 2.16 16.97 27.84
N GLN A 188 2.80 17.91 28.56
CA GLN A 188 3.98 17.60 29.35
C GLN A 188 3.69 16.55 30.44
N LYS A 189 2.53 16.62 31.09
CA LYS A 189 2.11 15.63 32.09
C LYS A 189 1.87 14.25 31.47
N ALA A 190 1.19 14.21 30.32
CA ALA A 190 0.99 12.97 29.57
C ALA A 190 2.33 12.35 29.14
N LEU A 191 3.27 13.20 28.70
CA LEU A 191 4.61 12.76 28.29
C LEU A 191 5.41 12.18 29.47
N THR A 192 5.37 12.80 30.66
CA THR A 192 6.03 12.24 31.85
C THR A 192 5.42 10.90 32.24
N ASN A 193 4.08 10.78 32.20
CA ASN A 193 3.41 9.51 32.48
C ASN A 193 3.79 8.41 31.47
N ALA A 194 3.82 8.77 30.17
CA ALA A 194 4.22 7.86 29.12
C ALA A 194 5.68 7.41 29.27
N ASP A 195 6.62 8.29 29.64
CA ASP A 195 8.03 7.92 29.81
C ASP A 195 8.23 6.90 30.94
N GLU A 196 7.42 6.99 32.00
CA GLU A 196 7.47 6.06 33.14
C GLU A 196 6.74 4.74 32.89
N GLN A 197 5.58 4.78 32.23
CA GLN A 197 4.65 3.65 32.17
C GLN A 197 4.57 2.96 30.81
N MET A 198 4.99 3.62 29.72
CA MET A 198 4.84 3.06 28.37
C MET A 198 5.79 1.88 28.14
N PRO A 199 5.28 0.70 27.71
CA PRO A 199 6.12 -0.46 27.49
C PRO A 199 7.07 -0.23 26.30
N LYS A 200 8.33 -0.63 26.47
CA LYS A 200 9.32 -0.65 25.39
C LYS A 200 9.13 -1.91 24.55
N ILE A 201 8.25 -1.83 23.56
CA ILE A 201 8.00 -2.93 22.63
C ILE A 201 9.17 -3.04 21.65
N ARG A 202 9.79 -4.22 21.60
CA ARG A 202 10.78 -4.57 20.56
C ARG A 202 10.07 -5.30 19.44
N MET A 203 10.06 -4.70 18.25
CA MET A 203 9.49 -5.28 17.03
C MET A 203 10.58 -6.03 16.25
N ASP A 204 11.23 -6.95 16.94
CA ASP A 204 12.29 -7.78 16.39
C ASP A 204 11.61 -8.97 15.66
N GLU A 205 11.84 -9.16 14.35
CA GLU A 205 11.39 -10.39 13.68
C GLU A 205 12.42 -11.49 13.93
N GLU A 206 11.97 -12.65 14.40
CA GLU A 206 12.84 -13.80 14.64
C GLU A 206 13.34 -14.41 13.33
N THR A 207 14.58 -14.88 13.33
CA THR A 207 15.18 -15.59 12.19
C THR A 207 15.78 -16.90 12.65
N ASP A 208 15.85 -17.87 11.73
CA ASP A 208 16.52 -19.16 11.98
C ASP A 208 18.05 -19.04 11.98
N GLU A 209 18.58 -17.85 11.70
CA GLU A 209 20.01 -17.55 11.64
C GLU A 209 20.58 -17.34 13.05
N VAL A 210 21.72 -17.96 13.33
CA VAL A 210 22.44 -17.83 14.60
C VAL A 210 23.70 -16.99 14.45
N CYS A 211 24.07 -16.27 15.51
CA CYS A 211 25.31 -15.50 15.50
C CYS A 211 26.52 -16.44 15.51
N ASP A 212 27.21 -16.47 14.37
CA ASP A 212 28.51 -17.12 14.14
C ASP A 212 29.70 -16.31 14.69
N CYS A 213 29.43 -15.18 15.33
CA CYS A 213 30.45 -14.28 15.85
C CYS A 213 31.20 -14.88 17.04
N GLY A 214 32.54 -14.81 17.03
CA GLY A 214 33.38 -15.15 18.19
C GLY A 214 34.75 -14.48 18.15
N GLY A 215 35.23 -13.96 19.28
CA GLY A 215 36.59 -13.45 19.42
C GLY A 215 36.93 -12.19 18.58
N THR A 216 35.97 -11.29 18.36
CA THR A 216 36.19 -10.02 17.64
C THR A 216 35.87 -8.82 18.52
N ASP A 217 36.36 -7.63 18.19
CA ASP A 217 36.08 -6.37 18.92
C ASP A 217 34.58 -6.04 19.09
N LYS A 218 33.70 -6.74 18.36
CA LYS A 218 32.24 -6.55 18.37
C LYS A 218 31.50 -7.58 19.23
N CYS A 219 32.19 -8.55 19.82
CA CYS A 219 31.59 -9.63 20.59
C CYS A 219 32.46 -9.90 21.82
N GLU A 220 31.90 -9.69 23.02
CA GLU A 220 32.60 -9.97 24.29
C GLU A 220 32.81 -11.48 24.51
N HIS A 221 32.09 -12.32 23.76
CA HIS A 221 32.24 -13.77 23.80
C HIS A 221 33.58 -14.20 23.19
N THR A 222 34.38 -14.89 24.01
CA THR A 222 35.66 -15.49 23.62
C THR A 222 35.50 -16.71 22.69
N GLY A 223 34.28 -17.23 22.52
CA GLY A 223 33.91 -18.30 21.58
C GLY A 223 32.74 -17.91 20.67
N VAL A 224 32.16 -18.87 19.93
CA VAL A 224 30.98 -18.62 19.08
C VAL A 224 29.78 -18.26 19.96
N CYS A 225 29.17 -17.11 19.69
CA CYS A 225 28.06 -16.56 20.48
C CYS A 225 26.81 -17.46 20.44
N GLY A 226 26.42 -17.96 19.27
CA GLY A 226 25.33 -18.94 19.11
C GLY A 226 23.92 -18.41 19.41
N HIS A 227 23.75 -17.13 19.76
CA HIS A 227 22.44 -16.52 19.98
C HIS A 227 21.66 -16.33 18.66
N PRO A 228 20.32 -16.46 18.69
CA PRO A 228 19.50 -16.21 17.52
C PRO A 228 19.65 -14.76 17.05
N MET A 229 19.61 -14.56 15.75
CA MET A 229 19.58 -13.24 15.13
C MET A 229 18.12 -12.82 14.92
N VAL A 230 17.89 -11.52 14.97
CA VAL A 230 16.59 -10.90 14.73
C VAL A 230 16.70 -9.79 13.69
N ILE A 231 15.69 -9.63 12.85
CA ILE A 231 15.61 -8.52 11.90
C ILE A 231 15.13 -7.28 12.64
N LYS A 232 15.94 -6.23 12.55
CA LYS A 232 15.65 -4.90 13.06
C LYS A 232 15.54 -3.93 11.90
N THR A 233 14.66 -2.95 12.05
CA THR A 233 14.50 -1.87 11.09
C THR A 233 15.30 -0.66 11.57
N GLY A 234 16.32 -0.26 10.80
CA GLY A 234 17.13 0.92 11.08
C GLY A 234 16.97 2.00 10.02
N ARG A 235 17.67 3.13 10.19
CA ARG A 235 17.68 4.26 9.23
C ARG A 235 18.04 3.85 7.80
N PHE A 236 18.84 2.80 7.63
CA PHE A 236 19.36 2.35 6.34
C PHE A 236 18.60 1.12 5.79
N GLY A 237 17.48 0.75 6.39
CA GLY A 237 16.70 -0.44 6.03
C GLY A 237 16.77 -1.54 7.08
N ARG A 238 16.25 -2.71 6.72
CA ARG A 238 16.20 -3.90 7.57
C ARG A 238 17.59 -4.56 7.64
N PHE A 239 18.02 -4.94 8.84
CA PHE A 239 19.28 -5.62 9.09
C PHE A 239 19.10 -6.68 10.16
N MET A 240 19.90 -7.74 10.12
CA MET A 240 19.91 -8.75 11.17
C MET A 240 20.87 -8.32 12.28
N ALA A 241 20.45 -8.44 13.53
CA ALA A 241 21.24 -8.16 14.71
C ALA A 241 21.19 -9.32 15.69
N CYS A 242 22.29 -9.59 16.39
CA CYS A 242 22.32 -10.58 17.46
C CYS A 242 21.40 -10.17 18.62
N THR A 243 20.61 -11.10 19.15
CA THR A 243 19.77 -10.88 20.34
C THR A 243 20.57 -10.61 21.62
N GLY A 244 21.83 -11.05 21.68
CA GLY A 244 22.75 -10.88 22.81
C GLY A 244 23.30 -9.46 23.04
N PHE A 245 22.65 -8.41 22.50
CA PHE A 245 23.02 -7.01 22.75
C PHE A 245 22.66 -6.63 24.21
N PRO A 246 23.56 -5.99 25.00
CA PRO A 246 24.77 -5.25 24.59
C PRO A 246 26.07 -6.05 24.41
N GLY A 247 26.16 -7.30 24.87
CA GLY A 247 27.40 -8.11 24.88
C GLY A 247 27.85 -8.60 23.51
N CYS A 248 26.94 -8.65 22.53
CA CYS A 248 27.25 -8.90 21.13
C CYS A 248 26.67 -7.79 20.23
N ARG A 249 27.54 -7.04 19.55
CA ARG A 249 27.21 -5.98 18.59
C ARG A 249 27.33 -6.44 17.14
N ASN A 250 27.23 -7.75 16.89
CA ASN A 250 27.27 -8.28 15.54
C ASN A 250 25.97 -7.94 14.79
N THR A 251 26.12 -7.41 13.58
CA THR A 251 25.01 -7.05 12.69
C THR A 251 25.34 -7.49 11.28
N LYS A 252 24.41 -8.17 10.61
CA LYS A 252 24.53 -8.60 9.21
C LYS A 252 23.51 -7.82 8.35
N PRO A 253 23.92 -7.22 7.22
CA PRO A 253 22.97 -6.59 6.31
C PRO A 253 22.08 -7.67 5.66
N ILE A 254 20.80 -7.38 5.49
CA ILE A 254 19.91 -8.24 4.70
C ILE A 254 20.11 -7.88 3.24
N LEU A 255 20.74 -8.79 2.49
CA LEU A 255 21.02 -8.59 1.08
C LEU A 255 19.82 -9.06 0.27
N LYS A 256 19.20 -8.15 -0.49
CA LYS A 256 18.17 -8.50 -1.47
C LYS A 256 18.84 -9.12 -2.69
N LYS A 257 18.92 -10.44 -2.72
CA LYS A 257 19.50 -11.22 -3.82
C LYS A 257 18.60 -11.10 -5.05
N THR A 258 19.19 -10.87 -6.21
CA THR A 258 18.47 -10.82 -7.50
C THR A 258 18.23 -12.20 -8.11
N GLY A 259 18.78 -13.26 -7.50
CA GLY A 259 18.77 -14.62 -8.06
C GLY A 259 19.80 -14.85 -9.17
N VAL A 260 20.58 -13.83 -9.53
CA VAL A 260 21.59 -13.90 -10.60
C VAL A 260 22.99 -14.02 -10.02
N THR A 261 23.74 -15.03 -10.46
CA THR A 261 25.12 -15.25 -10.04
C THR A 261 26.08 -14.27 -10.73
N CYS A 262 27.12 -13.88 -10.01
CA CYS A 262 28.16 -12.98 -10.51
C CYS A 262 28.90 -13.61 -11.70
N PRO A 263 28.94 -12.95 -12.87
CA PRO A 263 29.62 -13.47 -14.06
C PRO A 263 31.16 -13.38 -13.99
N LYS A 264 31.75 -12.78 -12.94
CA LYS A 264 33.21 -12.68 -12.83
C LYS A 264 33.83 -14.06 -12.54
N PRO A 265 34.95 -14.40 -13.20
CA PRO A 265 35.62 -15.69 -12.98
C PRO A 265 36.03 -15.84 -11.52
N ASN A 266 35.81 -17.02 -10.95
CA ASN A 266 36.13 -17.40 -9.57
C ASN A 266 35.40 -16.62 -8.46
N CYS A 267 34.29 -15.93 -8.76
CA CYS A 267 33.56 -15.21 -7.72
C CYS A 267 32.44 -16.05 -7.08
N GLY A 268 31.57 -16.67 -7.89
CA GLY A 268 30.45 -17.50 -7.42
C GLY A 268 29.41 -16.79 -6.52
N GLY A 269 29.58 -15.49 -6.22
CA GLY A 269 28.68 -14.73 -5.36
C GLY A 269 27.42 -14.28 -6.07
N ASP A 270 26.39 -13.90 -5.30
CA ASP A 270 25.12 -13.40 -5.84
C ASP A 270 25.20 -11.90 -6.15
N ILE A 271 24.48 -11.45 -7.18
CA ILE A 271 24.27 -10.03 -7.42
C ILE A 271 23.16 -9.52 -6.49
N VAL A 272 23.48 -8.50 -5.69
CA VAL A 272 22.62 -7.95 -4.65
C VAL A 272 22.25 -6.49 -4.95
N GLU A 273 21.00 -6.12 -4.70
CA GLU A 273 20.53 -4.73 -4.84
C GLU A 273 21.06 -3.88 -3.67
N ARG A 274 21.62 -2.71 -4.00
CA ARG A 274 22.13 -1.71 -3.06
C ARG A 274 21.59 -0.32 -3.43
N ARG A 275 21.49 0.58 -2.45
CA ARG A 275 21.11 1.97 -2.69
C ARG A 275 22.29 2.90 -2.48
N ALA A 276 22.49 3.84 -3.42
CA ALA A 276 23.49 4.89 -3.26
C ALA A 276 23.09 5.85 -2.12
N LYS A 277 24.09 6.49 -1.48
CA LYS A 277 23.83 7.45 -0.40
C LYS A 277 22.98 8.63 -0.91
N GLY A 278 21.95 9.02 -0.14
CA GLY A 278 21.05 10.13 -0.48
C GLY A 278 19.88 9.70 -1.38
N ARG A 279 19.41 10.59 -2.27
CA ARG A 279 18.40 10.30 -3.31
C ARG A 279 19.01 9.58 -4.53
N GLY A 280 20.02 8.75 -4.31
CA GLY A 280 20.69 8.01 -5.38
C GLY A 280 19.85 6.84 -5.87
N ARG A 281 20.02 6.46 -7.14
CA ARG A 281 19.34 5.29 -7.73
C ARG A 281 19.85 3.99 -7.11
N SER A 282 19.05 2.92 -7.19
CA SER A 282 19.52 1.56 -6.90
C SER A 282 20.66 1.20 -7.85
N PHE A 283 21.64 0.47 -7.33
CA PHE A 283 22.69 -0.16 -8.12
C PHE A 283 22.86 -1.60 -7.62
N PHE A 284 23.38 -2.47 -8.47
CA PHE A 284 23.56 -3.88 -8.17
C PHE A 284 25.06 -4.18 -8.10
N GLY A 285 25.47 -4.90 -7.07
CA GLY A 285 26.87 -5.27 -6.88
C GLY A 285 26.99 -6.70 -6.40
N CYS A 286 28.19 -7.28 -6.45
CA CYS A 286 28.40 -8.62 -5.93
C CYS A 286 28.28 -8.67 -4.40
N SER A 287 27.78 -9.79 -3.85
CA SER A 287 27.78 -10.09 -2.42
C SER A 287 29.18 -10.10 -1.82
N ASN A 288 30.19 -10.53 -2.60
CA ASN A 288 31.58 -10.73 -2.15
C ASN A 288 32.43 -9.44 -2.25
N TYR A 289 31.82 -8.27 -2.35
CA TYR A 289 32.55 -6.99 -2.25
C TYR A 289 33.20 -6.87 -0.85
N PRO A 290 34.49 -6.49 -0.73
CA PRO A 290 35.35 -5.85 -1.72
C PRO A 290 36.20 -6.77 -2.62
N GLU A 291 36.14 -8.10 -2.45
CA GLU A 291 36.93 -9.04 -3.27
C GLU A 291 36.44 -9.10 -4.72
N CYS A 292 35.17 -8.79 -4.95
CA CYS A 292 34.59 -8.62 -6.27
C CYS A 292 34.04 -7.20 -6.47
N ASP A 293 34.62 -6.48 -7.43
CA ASP A 293 34.31 -5.09 -7.80
C ASP A 293 33.22 -4.98 -8.88
N LEU A 294 32.41 -6.03 -9.10
CA LEU A 294 31.30 -5.97 -10.04
C LEU A 294 30.25 -4.94 -9.57
N LEU A 295 29.93 -3.98 -10.45
CA LEU A 295 28.92 -2.96 -10.24
C LEU A 295 28.09 -2.78 -11.51
N LEU A 296 26.77 -2.80 -11.37
CA LEU A 296 25.79 -2.63 -12.44
C LEU A 296 24.80 -1.53 -12.02
N ASN A 297 24.48 -0.62 -12.93
CA ASN A 297 23.48 0.42 -12.69
C ASN A 297 22.06 0.00 -13.12
N GLN A 298 21.95 -1.14 -13.81
CA GLN A 298 20.73 -1.67 -14.38
C GLN A 298 20.43 -3.04 -13.76
N THR A 299 19.15 -3.39 -13.70
CA THR A 299 18.69 -4.64 -13.11
C THR A 299 19.24 -5.83 -13.90
N PRO A 300 19.95 -6.77 -13.26
CA PRO A 300 20.37 -8.01 -13.90
C PRO A 300 19.15 -8.90 -14.14
N LEU A 301 19.13 -9.61 -15.26
CA LEU A 301 18.11 -10.59 -15.60
C LEU A 301 18.65 -12.01 -15.35
N ALA A 302 17.78 -12.91 -14.88
CA ALA A 302 18.15 -14.30 -14.59
C ALA A 302 18.48 -15.09 -15.85
N THR A 303 17.87 -14.74 -16.99
CA THR A 303 18.09 -15.42 -18.27
C THR A 303 19.44 -15.01 -18.88
N PRO A 304 20.36 -15.96 -19.14
CA PRO A 304 21.64 -15.66 -19.76
C PRO A 304 21.48 -15.33 -21.25
N CYS A 305 22.45 -14.63 -21.82
CA CYS A 305 22.44 -14.28 -23.24
C CYS A 305 22.48 -15.54 -24.14
N PRO A 306 21.59 -15.68 -25.14
CA PRO A 306 21.56 -16.85 -26.01
C PRO A 306 22.80 -16.99 -26.91
N GLU A 307 23.50 -15.90 -27.22
CA GLU A 307 24.71 -15.95 -28.08
C GLU A 307 25.99 -16.28 -27.32
N CYS A 308 26.18 -15.73 -26.13
CA CYS A 308 27.47 -15.80 -25.42
C CYS A 308 27.36 -16.28 -23.97
N ALA A 309 26.16 -16.67 -23.51
CA ALA A 309 25.85 -17.02 -22.13
C ALA A 309 26.23 -15.92 -21.10
N GLY A 310 26.48 -14.70 -21.56
CA GLY A 310 26.82 -13.56 -20.71
C GLY A 310 25.62 -13.01 -19.95
N LEU A 311 25.90 -12.21 -18.92
CA LEU A 311 24.89 -11.53 -18.10
C LEU A 311 24.02 -10.59 -18.95
N MET A 312 22.70 -10.68 -18.76
CA MET A 312 21.73 -9.78 -19.36
C MET A 312 21.29 -8.71 -18.36
N ILE A 313 21.05 -7.49 -18.83
CA ILE A 313 20.58 -6.35 -18.03
C ILE A 313 19.37 -5.68 -18.66
N GLN A 314 18.49 -5.11 -17.83
CA GLN A 314 17.32 -4.37 -18.27
C GLN A 314 17.70 -2.93 -18.69
N LYS A 315 17.61 -2.64 -19.98
CA LYS A 315 17.91 -1.34 -20.59
C LYS A 315 16.62 -0.57 -20.91
N GLY A 316 16.10 0.18 -19.93
CA GLY A 316 14.82 0.88 -20.05
C GLY A 316 13.68 0.05 -19.44
N ARG A 317 12.42 0.28 -19.86
CA ARG A 317 11.29 -0.54 -19.36
C ARG A 317 11.21 -1.90 -20.04
N ASN A 318 11.33 -1.95 -21.37
CA ASN A 318 10.93 -3.13 -22.16
C ASN A 318 12.07 -3.76 -22.97
N ASN A 319 13.33 -3.42 -22.72
CA ASN A 319 14.45 -4.00 -23.49
C ASN A 319 15.47 -4.64 -22.54
N ALA A 320 16.00 -5.79 -22.97
CA ALA A 320 17.12 -6.48 -22.36
C ALA A 320 18.35 -6.36 -23.27
N ALA A 321 19.54 -6.22 -22.69
CA ALA A 321 20.80 -6.15 -23.42
C ALA A 321 21.86 -7.01 -22.75
N CYS A 322 22.72 -7.64 -23.55
CA CYS A 322 23.87 -8.36 -23.02
C CYS A 322 24.98 -7.39 -22.61
N THR A 323 25.70 -7.69 -21.52
CA THR A 323 26.87 -6.91 -21.11
C THR A 323 28.13 -7.25 -21.90
N ASN A 324 28.18 -8.39 -22.59
CA ASN A 324 29.38 -8.93 -23.23
C ASN A 324 29.35 -8.91 -24.77
N CYS A 325 28.17 -8.98 -25.38
CA CYS A 325 28.00 -8.89 -26.84
C CYS A 325 26.95 -7.83 -27.23
N SER A 326 26.73 -7.66 -28.53
CA SER A 326 25.76 -6.70 -29.08
C SER A 326 24.30 -7.17 -29.03
N TRP A 327 24.01 -8.33 -28.44
CA TRP A 327 22.65 -8.89 -28.36
C TRP A 327 21.70 -8.00 -27.55
N GLN A 328 20.51 -7.77 -28.12
CA GLN A 328 19.42 -7.01 -27.50
C GLN A 328 18.09 -7.67 -27.86
N GLU A 329 17.16 -7.69 -26.91
CA GLU A 329 15.85 -8.30 -27.09
C GLU A 329 14.78 -7.48 -26.37
N ALA A 330 13.55 -7.48 -26.89
CA ALA A 330 12.42 -6.88 -26.21
C ALA A 330 11.97 -7.83 -25.09
N ILE A 331 11.84 -7.31 -23.86
CA ILE A 331 11.18 -8.02 -22.76
C ILE A 331 9.70 -8.00 -23.08
N LEU A 332 9.19 -9.11 -23.61
CA LEU A 332 7.77 -9.38 -23.63
C LEU A 332 7.38 -9.67 -22.18
N GLU A 333 6.55 -8.83 -21.57
CA GLU A 333 5.98 -9.10 -20.25
C GLU A 333 5.21 -10.43 -20.34
N ASN A 334 5.84 -11.53 -19.90
CA ASN A 334 5.08 -12.67 -19.44
C ASN A 334 4.46 -12.27 -18.10
N LEU A 335 3.14 -12.32 -18.05
CA LEU A 335 2.28 -12.14 -16.90
C LEU A 335 2.60 -13.16 -15.79
N GLU A 336 3.74 -13.02 -15.10
CA GLU A 336 4.10 -13.85 -13.94
C GLU A 336 4.17 -13.04 -12.62
N ASP A 337 3.69 -11.80 -12.62
CA ASP A 337 3.29 -11.07 -11.39
C ASP A 337 1.77 -11.14 -11.13
N ALA A 338 1.12 -12.17 -11.66
CA ALA A 338 -0.28 -12.51 -11.37
C ALA A 338 -0.38 -13.96 -10.87
N GLY A 339 -0.21 -14.16 -9.55
CA GLY A 339 -0.69 -15.35 -8.87
C GLY A 339 0.36 -16.12 -8.07
N ASN A 340 0.73 -15.62 -6.90
CA ASN A 340 0.97 -16.54 -5.79
C ASN A 340 -0.40 -16.98 -5.27
N ALA A 341 -0.94 -18.02 -5.91
CA ALA A 341 -2.00 -18.85 -5.38
C ALA A 341 -1.41 -20.26 -5.23
N GLU A 342 -0.76 -20.50 -4.10
CA GLU A 342 -0.55 -21.85 -3.58
C GLU A 342 -1.43 -21.98 -2.34
N ASP A 343 -2.70 -22.34 -2.56
CA ASP A 343 -3.46 -23.16 -1.62
C ASP A 343 -3.65 -24.51 -2.30
N SER A 344 -2.85 -25.49 -1.89
CA SER A 344 -2.95 -26.89 -2.30
C SER A 344 -3.97 -27.60 -1.40
N GLU A 345 -5.24 -27.66 -1.83
CA GLU A 345 -6.17 -28.66 -1.31
C GLU A 345 -5.93 -30.00 -2.02
N GLU A 346 -5.33 -30.94 -1.29
CA GLU A 346 -5.28 -32.37 -1.65
C GLU A 346 -6.69 -32.95 -1.75
N LEU A 347 -7.13 -33.26 -2.97
CA LEU A 347 -8.27 -34.16 -3.19
C LEU A 347 -7.79 -35.61 -3.07
N ALA A 348 -8.25 -36.29 -2.01
CA ALA A 348 -8.10 -37.73 -1.84
C ALA A 348 -8.92 -38.51 -2.89
N PRO A 349 -8.44 -39.66 -3.40
CA PRO A 349 -9.21 -40.49 -4.30
C PRO A 349 -10.16 -41.39 -3.51
N VAL A 350 -11.47 -41.29 -3.78
CA VAL A 350 -12.43 -42.31 -3.34
C VAL A 350 -12.44 -43.41 -4.40
N GLY A 351 -11.98 -44.59 -4.01
CA GLY A 351 -12.11 -45.83 -4.78
C GLY A 351 -13.42 -46.57 -4.48
N ASP A 352 -13.84 -47.32 -5.51
CA ASP A 352 -14.92 -48.32 -5.66
C ASP A 352 -16.36 -47.97 -5.30
#